data_AF-A0A0N8S2D7-F1
#
_entry.id   AF-A0A0N8S2D7-F1
#
_cell.length_a   1.000
_cell.length_b   1.000
_cell.length_c   1.000
_cell.angle_alpha   90.00
_cell.angle_beta   90.00
_cell.angle_gamma   90.00
#
_symmetry.space_group_name_H-M   'P 1'
#
loop_
_entity.id
_entity.type
_entity.pdbx_description
1 polymer ?
#
loop_
_entity_poly.entity_id
_entity_poly.type
_entity_poly.pdbx_seq_one_letter_code
_entity_poly.pdbx_strand_id
1 'polypeptide(L)'
;MERLTAKDFAPELLDLYDYYAHDRINRREFLDRAALFTFGGLTASALLASLSPNYALAEQVEFTDPDIVAELCVLPLTQGAWSGSWLSGSPGKSHRQSTGSGRGA
;
A
#
# COMPACT_ATOMS: atom_id res chain seq x y z
N MET A 1 1.01 -9.31 -19.51
CA MET A 1 1.78 -10.37 -18.83
C MET A 1 1.37 -10.33 -17.37
N GLU A 2 1.01 -11.48 -16.80
CA GLU A 2 0.53 -11.56 -15.41
C GLU A 2 1.70 -11.30 -14.43
N ARG A 3 1.46 -10.50 -13.39
CA ARG A 3 2.48 -10.16 -12.39
C ARG A 3 2.58 -11.32 -11.38
N LEU A 4 3.81 -11.71 -11.05
CA LEU A 4 4.07 -12.68 -9.99
C LEU A 4 3.55 -12.18 -8.65
N THR A 5 3.02 -13.10 -7.86
CA THR A 5 2.49 -12.87 -6.51
C THR A 5 3.45 -13.42 -5.47
N ALA A 6 3.25 -13.06 -4.19
CA ALA A 6 4.07 -13.59 -3.10
C ALA A 6 4.05 -15.13 -3.03
N LYS A 7 2.96 -15.78 -3.47
CA LYS A 7 2.84 -17.25 -3.47
C LYS A 7 3.77 -17.94 -4.47
N ASP A 8 4.29 -17.19 -5.44
CA ASP A 8 5.15 -17.72 -6.50
C ASP A 8 6.64 -17.74 -6.07
N PHE A 9 6.96 -17.26 -4.86
CA PHE A 9 8.31 -17.19 -4.32
C PHE A 9 8.48 -18.11 -3.11
N ALA A 10 9.72 -18.56 -2.88
CA ALA A 10 10.08 -19.31 -1.68
C ALA A 10 9.88 -18.43 -0.43
N PRO A 11 9.29 -18.94 0.67
CA PRO A 11 9.09 -18.17 1.89
C PRO A 11 10.39 -17.53 2.43
N GLU A 12 11.50 -18.26 2.38
CA GLU A 12 12.79 -17.79 2.87
C GLU A 12 13.34 -16.61 2.06
N LEU A 13 12.99 -16.53 0.76
CA LEU A 13 13.32 -15.39 -0.09
C LEU A 13 12.49 -14.15 0.29
N LEU A 14 11.22 -14.35 0.68
CA LEU A 14 10.37 -13.26 1.16
C LEU A 14 10.89 -12.72 2.50
N ASP A 15 11.31 -13.59 3.41
CA ASP A 15 11.91 -13.19 4.69
C ASP A 15 13.20 -12.35 4.46
N LEU A 16 14.04 -12.77 3.50
CA LEU A 16 15.22 -12.00 3.10
C LEU A 16 14.86 -10.62 2.54
N TYR A 17 13.79 -10.54 1.74
CA TYR A 17 13.32 -9.28 1.21
C TYR A 17 12.74 -8.37 2.31
N ASP A 18 12.02 -8.93 3.28
CA ASP A 18 11.52 -8.19 4.44
C ASP A 18 12.68 -7.60 5.25
N TYR A 19 13.75 -8.37 5.48
CA TYR A 19 14.94 -7.82 6.14
C TYR A 19 15.61 -6.69 5.35
N TYR A 20 15.61 -6.78 4.03
CA TYR A 20 16.12 -5.71 3.17
C TYR A 20 15.21 -4.47 3.21
N ALA A 21 13.89 -4.65 3.09
CA ALA A 21 12.91 -3.56 3.08
C ALA A 21 12.81 -2.81 4.42
N HIS A 22 13.19 -3.47 5.52
CA HIS A 22 13.24 -2.89 6.86
C HIS A 22 14.67 -2.55 7.31
N ASP A 23 15.60 -2.36 6.37
CA ASP A 23 16.99 -1.93 6.61
C ASP A 23 17.80 -2.79 7.59
N ARG A 24 17.42 -4.07 7.79
CA ARG A 24 18.17 -5.02 8.62
C ARG A 24 19.38 -5.61 7.91
N ILE A 25 19.32 -5.70 6.58
CA ILE A 25 20.44 -6.07 5.70
C ILE A 25 20.56 -5.06 4.57
N ASN A 26 21.77 -4.84 4.08
CA ASN A 26 21.98 -3.94 2.94
C ASN A 26 21.70 -4.64 1.59
N ARG A 27 21.61 -3.85 0.52
CA ARG A 27 21.35 -4.35 -0.84
C ARG A 27 22.33 -5.43 -1.30
N ARG A 28 23.63 -5.30 -1.00
CA ARG A 28 24.64 -6.28 -1.42
C ARG A 28 24.42 -7.61 -0.71
N GLU A 29 24.19 -7.57 0.59
CA GLU A 29 23.92 -8.75 1.41
C GLU A 29 22.63 -9.47 0.99
N PHE A 30 21.59 -8.72 0.62
CA PHE A 30 20.40 -9.29 0.00
C PHE A 30 20.74 -10.02 -1.30
N LEU A 31 21.45 -9.38 -2.22
CA LEU A 31 21.77 -9.97 -3.54
C LEU A 31 22.64 -11.23 -3.40
N ASP A 32 23.61 -11.22 -2.49
CA ASP A 32 24.48 -12.37 -2.22
C ASP A 32 23.69 -13.58 -1.70
N ARG A 33 22.73 -13.35 -0.79
CA ARG A 33 21.88 -14.42 -0.24
C ARG A 33 20.77 -14.86 -1.20
N ALA A 34 20.20 -13.93 -1.95
CA ALA A 34 19.16 -14.19 -2.94
C ALA A 34 19.68 -15.01 -4.14
N ALA A 35 20.99 -15.00 -4.40
CA ALA A 35 21.62 -15.82 -5.44
C ALA A 35 21.42 -17.34 -5.24
N LEU A 36 21.12 -17.80 -4.02
CA LEU A 36 20.79 -19.21 -3.76
C LEU A 36 19.41 -19.61 -4.32
N PHE A 37 18.54 -18.63 -4.56
CA PHE A 37 17.16 -18.85 -5.04
C PHE A 37 17.03 -18.60 -6.55
N THR A 38 18.12 -18.29 -7.24
CA THR A 38 18.11 -18.09 -8.69
C THR A 38 18.20 -19.43 -9.43
N PHE A 39 17.13 -19.82 -10.11
CA PHE A 39 17.10 -20.97 -11.03
C PHE A 39 16.82 -20.52 -12.46
N GLY A 40 17.37 -21.24 -13.44
CA GLY A 40 16.93 -21.11 -14.85
C GLY A 40 17.17 -19.74 -15.51
N GLY A 41 18.28 -19.06 -15.20
CA GLY A 41 18.65 -17.79 -15.85
C GLY A 41 18.06 -16.53 -15.20
N LEU A 42 17.29 -16.67 -14.12
CA LEU A 42 16.95 -15.54 -13.26
C LEU A 42 18.19 -15.07 -12.49
N THR A 43 18.34 -13.76 -12.32
CA THR A 43 19.42 -13.18 -11.51
C THR A 43 18.86 -12.66 -10.18
N ALA A 44 19.71 -12.51 -9.17
CA ALA A 44 19.30 -11.90 -7.89
C ALA A 44 18.75 -10.47 -8.10
N SER A 45 19.25 -9.74 -9.10
CA SER A 45 18.72 -8.44 -9.50
C SER A 45 17.32 -8.52 -10.13
N ALA A 46 17.03 -9.57 -10.91
CA ALA A 46 15.70 -9.81 -11.45
C ALA A 46 14.70 -10.19 -10.35
N LEU A 47 15.12 -10.98 -9.35
CA LEU A 47 14.33 -11.25 -8.15
C LEU A 47 14.01 -9.96 -7.39
N LEU A 48 15.02 -9.13 -7.15
CA LEU A 48 14.83 -7.84 -6.50
C LEU A 48 13.84 -6.96 -7.25
N ALA A 49 13.97 -6.86 -8.57
CA ALA A 49 13.05 -6.07 -9.41
C ALA A 49 11.60 -6.61 -9.36
N SER A 50 11.44 -7.92 -9.29
CA SER A 50 10.12 -8.56 -9.22
C SER A 50 9.43 -8.35 -7.86
N LEU A 51 10.20 -8.40 -6.77
CA LEU A 51 9.72 -8.19 -5.40
C LEU A 51 9.50 -6.71 -5.07
N SER A 52 10.22 -5.81 -5.75
CA SER A 52 10.12 -4.38 -5.51
C SER A 52 8.71 -3.85 -5.83
N PRO A 53 8.16 -2.97 -4.98
CA PRO A 53 6.87 -2.32 -5.26
C PRO A 53 6.98 -1.47 -6.52
N ASN A 54 5.97 -1.58 -7.38
CA ASN A 54 5.80 -0.69 -8.52
C ASN A 54 4.65 0.27 -8.23
N TYR A 55 4.98 1.45 -7.69
CA TYR A 55 3.97 2.44 -7.30
C TYR A 55 3.21 3.02 -8.48
N ALA A 56 3.76 2.98 -9.69
CA ALA A 56 3.02 3.38 -10.90
C ALA A 56 1.84 2.43 -11.20
N LEU A 57 1.89 1.18 -10.72
CA LEU A 57 0.79 0.22 -10.80
C LEU A 57 -0.04 0.16 -9.52
N ALA A 58 0.27 0.98 -8.51
CA ALA A 58 -0.39 0.97 -7.21
C ALA A 58 -1.54 1.98 -7.10
N GLU A 59 -1.73 2.84 -8.10
CA GLU A 59 -2.86 3.78 -8.16
C GLU A 59 -4.17 3.00 -8.26
N GLN A 60 -4.92 2.98 -7.15
CA GLN A 60 -6.24 2.35 -7.08
C GLN A 60 -7.36 3.37 -7.34
N VAL A 61 -7.09 4.64 -7.04
CA VAL A 61 -8.05 5.73 -7.14
C VAL A 61 -7.31 6.92 -7.75
N GLU A 62 -7.98 7.61 -8.68
CA GLU A 62 -7.44 8.83 -9.29
C GLU A 62 -7.09 9.82 -8.19
N PHE A 63 -5.93 10.47 -8.32
CA PHE A 63 -5.50 11.48 -7.35
C PHE A 63 -6.53 12.63 -7.16
N THR A 64 -7.35 12.88 -8.17
CA THR A 64 -8.37 13.96 -8.18
C THR A 64 -9.81 13.45 -8.01
N ASP A 65 -10.00 12.24 -7.49
CA ASP A 65 -11.34 11.69 -7.25
C ASP A 65 -12.20 12.67 -6.41
N PRO A 66 -13.33 13.18 -6.96
CA PRO A 66 -14.17 14.16 -6.28
C PRO A 66 -14.87 13.60 -5.03
N ASP A 67 -14.97 12.28 -4.88
CA ASP A 67 -15.55 11.64 -3.71
C ASP A 67 -14.56 11.56 -2.52
N ILE A 68 -13.26 11.83 -2.75
CA ILE A 68 -12.22 11.88 -1.72
C ILE A 68 -12.00 13.32 -1.25
N VAL A 69 -12.49 13.64 -0.06
CA VAL A 69 -12.26 14.95 0.60
C VAL A 69 -11.09 14.83 1.58
N ALA A 70 -10.02 15.57 1.32
CA ALA A 70 -8.88 15.65 2.22
C ALA A 70 -9.14 16.65 3.35
N GLU A 71 -9.20 16.17 4.60
CA GLU A 71 -9.36 17.01 5.79
C GLU A 71 -8.12 16.96 6.70
N LEU A 72 -7.50 18.11 6.93
CA LEU A 72 -6.37 18.23 7.86
C LEU A 72 -6.87 18.20 9.31
N CYS A 73 -6.67 17.10 10.02
CA CYS A 73 -6.96 17.06 11.46
C CYS A 73 -5.74 17.52 12.27
N VAL A 74 -5.94 18.58 13.06
CA VAL A 74 -4.96 19.02 14.07
C VAL A 74 -5.19 18.21 15.34
N LEU A 75 -4.24 17.33 15.68
CA LEU A 75 -4.29 16.62 16.95
C LEU A 75 -3.97 17.61 18.09
N PRO A 76 -4.88 17.80 19.07
CA PRO A 76 -4.55 18.58 20.26
C PRO A 76 -3.57 17.77 21.10
N LEU A 77 -2.33 18.26 21.21
CA LEU A 77 -1.33 17.63 22.06
C LEU A 77 -1.66 17.92 23.51
N THR A 78 -2.02 16.89 24.26
CA THR A 78 -1.89 16.94 25.71
C THR A 78 -0.40 16.88 26.02
N GLN A 79 0.04 17.69 26.98
CA GLN A 79 1.45 17.80 27.38
C GLN A 79 1.97 16.41 27.80
N GLY A 80 2.62 15.70 26.87
CA GLY A 80 3.11 14.33 27.04
C GLY A 80 2.79 13.32 25.93
N ALA A 81 1.93 13.64 24.94
CA ALA A 81 1.56 12.72 23.86
C ALA A 81 2.25 13.07 22.53
N TRP A 82 2.78 12.05 21.83
CA TRP A 82 3.46 12.19 20.53
C TRP A 82 2.51 12.76 19.47
N SER A 83 2.93 13.84 18.80
CA SER A 83 2.16 14.49 17.74
C SER A 83 2.27 13.75 16.42
N GLY A 84 1.18 13.11 16.00
CA GLY A 84 1.00 12.65 14.63
C GLY A 84 -0.36 13.14 14.13
N SER A 85 -0.40 13.95 13.08
CA SER A 85 -1.64 14.35 12.41
C SER A 85 -2.12 13.18 11.54
N TRP A 86 -3.35 12.71 11.78
CA TRP A 86 -4.01 11.69 10.98
C TRP A 86 -5.14 12.36 10.18
N LEU A 87 -5.14 12.30 8.85
CA LEU A 87 -6.29 12.73 8.04
C LEU A 87 -7.37 11.64 8.12
N SER A 88 -8.56 11.98 8.64
CA SER A 88 -9.73 11.09 8.60
C SER A 88 -10.66 11.54 7.48
N GLY A 89 -10.90 10.71 6.46
CA GLY A 89 -11.96 10.97 5.47
C GLY A 89 -13.30 10.43 5.97
N SER A 90 -14.28 11.30 6.19
CA SER A 90 -15.67 10.89 6.46
C SER A 90 -16.45 10.76 5.15
N PRO A 91 -17.14 9.62 4.88
CA PRO A 91 -17.99 9.51 3.70
C PRO A 91 -19.22 10.43 3.87
N GLY A 92 -19.45 11.29 2.89
CA GLY A 92 -20.49 12.31 2.90
C GLY A 92 -21.89 11.74 3.13
N LYS A 93 -22.64 12.37 4.04
CA LYS A 93 -24.03 12.00 4.34
C LYS A 93 -24.92 12.21 3.11
N SER A 94 -25.36 11.13 2.47
CA SER A 94 -26.35 11.21 1.39
C SER A 94 -27.67 11.80 1.90
N HIS A 95 -28.08 12.93 1.34
CA HIS A 95 -29.36 13.57 1.62
C HIS A 95 -30.45 12.85 0.82
N ARG A 96 -31.15 11.89 1.45
CA ARG A 96 -32.31 11.24 0.87
C ARG A 96 -33.48 12.22 0.83
N GLN A 97 -33.67 12.87 -0.32
CA GLN A 97 -34.88 13.66 -0.59
C GLN A 97 -36.09 12.72 -0.66
N SER A 98 -36.92 12.76 0.37
CA SER A 98 -38.25 12.16 0.39
C SER A 98 -39.17 12.97 -0.52
N THR A 99 -39.24 12.58 -1.80
CA THR A 99 -40.34 12.99 -2.69
C THR A 99 -41.38 11.86 -2.71
N GLY A 100 -42.57 12.16 -2.20
CA GLY A 100 -43.68 11.22 -2.08
C GLY A 100 -45.01 11.96 -2.15
N SER A 101 -45.37 12.36 -3.36
CA SER A 101 -46.65 12.99 -3.71
C SER A 101 -47.79 11.97 -3.71
N GLY A 102 -48.91 12.28 -3.03
CA GLY A 102 -50.24 12.20 -3.67
C GLY A 102 -51.28 11.16 -3.21
N ARG A 103 -52.40 11.71 -2.69
CA ARG A 103 -53.84 11.37 -2.87
C ARG A 103 -54.48 10.18 -2.16
N GLY A 104 -55.65 10.48 -1.57
CA GLY A 104 -56.83 9.60 -1.62
C GLY A 104 -57.76 9.70 -0.41
N ALA A 105 -58.72 10.62 -0.47
CA ALA A 105 -60.06 10.44 0.12
C ALA A 105 -61.04 10.28 -1.06
#